data_AF-A0A847IVY8-F1
#
_entry.id   AF-A0A847IVY8-F1
#
_cell.length_a   1.000
_cell.length_b   1.000
_cell.length_c   1.000
_cell.angle_alpha   90.00
_cell.angle_beta   90.00
_cell.angle_gamma   90.00
#
_symmetry.space_group_name_H-M   'P 1'
#
loop_
_entity.id
_entity.type
_entity.pdbx_description
1 polymer ?
#
loop_
_entity_poly.entity_id
_entity_poly.type
_entity_poly.pdbx_seq_one_letter_code
_entity_poly.pdbx_strand_id
1 'polypeptide(L)'
;MQSFTKVERAFSSKIERRHPVNIPYIIVENYPKLGLLTALRFIEWVNENPYGVISLPTGKTPESFIFWAKKILSEWDTTGGKKLREENGLLISKKPNFNNLHFVQIDEYYPVGSQQHNSFYHFVEKNYIENFGLDKSKGQFINCDMIALAEGRHFSEIFPNGIVDLNLRFREAKTSKEKLQQESIFILDEWCSNYEQKVRDLGGIGFFLGGIGPDGHIAFNTRGSDHHSTTRLTRANYETQAAAAGDLGGIEISKNRLIITIGLQTITFNPEATAIIFAAGEGKAPMVANALEEAPSNLNPASALAKLKNARFYITHGAASMLKDYKYHYFASTPWNQQKTDRAVMDLCEKINKFGEHLTIDDLKKDEYCSMIPNLDHHTVQNVINSVKQKIERGTFTFSKQRILYTGPNHDDIILGLLPHIHRLSRNETNRSHFAVMTSGADTVTNKFLIKSLEDTLNFLNADQIQMVNYPD
;
A
#
# COMPACT_ATOMS: atom_id res chain seq x y z
N MET A 1 -3.69 -19.10 21.84
CA MET A 1 -4.21 -18.68 20.52
C MET A 1 -5.05 -17.44 20.71
N GLN A 2 -4.71 -16.32 20.07
CA GLN A 2 -5.58 -15.14 20.09
C GLN A 2 -6.86 -15.48 19.32
N SER A 3 -8.02 -15.24 19.93
CA SER A 3 -9.31 -15.57 19.32
C SER A 3 -9.70 -14.51 18.29
N PHE A 4 -10.10 -14.95 17.09
CA PHE A 4 -10.71 -14.07 16.10
C PHE A 4 -12.10 -13.57 16.56
N THR A 5 -12.43 -12.33 16.23
CA THR A 5 -13.76 -11.75 16.52
C THR A 5 -14.87 -12.45 15.73
N LYS A 6 -16.14 -12.06 15.96
CA LYS A 6 -17.26 -12.62 15.17
C LYS A 6 -17.16 -12.19 13.72
N VAL A 7 -16.84 -10.93 13.47
CA VAL A 7 -16.56 -10.40 12.13
C VAL A 7 -15.40 -11.16 11.49
N GLU A 8 -14.26 -11.26 12.16
CA GLU A 8 -13.07 -11.95 11.61
C GLU A 8 -13.33 -13.42 11.25
N ARG A 9 -14.12 -14.13 12.08
CA ARG A 9 -14.50 -15.53 11.80
C ARG A 9 -15.37 -15.68 10.56
N ALA A 10 -16.21 -14.70 10.23
CA ALA A 10 -17.04 -14.73 9.02
C ALA A 10 -16.20 -14.68 7.72
N PHE A 11 -14.95 -14.20 7.79
CA PHE A 11 -14.03 -14.09 6.65
C PHE A 11 -12.86 -15.09 6.73
N SER A 12 -12.80 -15.91 7.77
CA SER A 12 -11.67 -16.82 7.98
C SER A 12 -11.61 -17.85 6.85
N SER A 13 -10.43 -17.98 6.23
CA SER A 13 -10.22 -18.96 5.17
C SER A 13 -10.15 -20.38 5.71
N LYS A 14 -10.46 -21.37 4.87
CA LYS A 14 -10.35 -22.81 5.20
C LYS A 14 -8.90 -23.32 5.18
N ILE A 15 -7.91 -22.43 5.10
CA ILE A 15 -6.49 -22.81 5.01
C ILE A 15 -6.03 -23.23 6.39
N GLU A 16 -5.59 -24.48 6.50
CA GLU A 16 -5.03 -25.04 7.73
C GLU A 16 -3.75 -24.28 8.13
N ARG A 17 -3.63 -23.94 9.42
CA ARG A 17 -2.48 -23.23 9.97
C ARG A 17 -1.51 -24.24 10.58
N ARG A 18 -0.40 -24.52 9.91
CA ARG A 18 0.61 -25.51 10.34
C ARG A 18 1.88 -24.85 10.82
N HIS A 19 2.22 -23.70 10.24
CA HIS A 19 3.42 -22.95 10.58
C HIS A 19 3.08 -21.84 11.58
N PRO A 20 3.90 -21.64 12.63
CA PRO A 20 3.70 -20.52 13.54
C PRO A 20 3.91 -19.20 12.80
N VAL A 21 3.05 -18.23 13.11
CA VAL A 21 3.20 -16.84 12.69
C VAL A 21 3.23 -15.94 13.91
N ASN A 22 3.98 -14.85 13.83
CA ASN A 22 4.10 -13.84 14.89
C ASN A 22 2.84 -12.98 15.01
N ILE A 23 2.12 -12.79 13.90
CA ILE A 23 0.90 -12.00 13.83
C ILE A 23 -0.18 -12.81 13.08
N PRO A 24 -1.38 -13.01 13.66
CA PRO A 24 -2.45 -13.72 12.96
C PRO A 24 -2.94 -12.98 11.72
N TYR A 25 -3.41 -13.74 10.72
CA TYR A 25 -3.87 -13.18 9.46
C TYR A 25 -5.12 -13.86 8.90
N ILE A 26 -5.86 -13.10 8.09
CA ILE A 26 -7.08 -13.52 7.39
C ILE A 26 -6.89 -13.28 5.89
N ILE A 27 -7.18 -14.30 5.09
CA ILE A 27 -7.08 -14.23 3.64
C ILE A 27 -8.48 -13.99 3.06
N VAL A 28 -8.60 -12.99 2.19
CA VAL A 28 -9.82 -12.67 1.46
C VAL A 28 -9.62 -12.78 -0.05
N GLU A 29 -10.72 -12.91 -0.79
CA GLU A 29 -10.70 -13.16 -2.23
C GLU A 29 -10.13 -11.98 -3.03
N ASN A 30 -10.48 -10.76 -2.65
CA ASN A 30 -10.23 -9.57 -3.44
C ASN A 30 -10.19 -8.29 -2.60
N TYR A 31 -9.75 -7.20 -3.23
CA TYR A 31 -9.61 -5.89 -2.60
C TYR A 31 -10.94 -5.31 -2.06
N PRO A 32 -12.09 -5.42 -2.75
CA PRO A 32 -13.38 -5.04 -2.17
C PRO A 32 -13.74 -5.79 -0.88
N LYS A 33 -13.54 -7.12 -0.83
CA LYS A 33 -13.77 -7.91 0.39
C LYS A 33 -12.81 -7.55 1.51
N LEU A 34 -11.58 -7.13 1.17
CA LEU A 34 -10.60 -6.61 2.11
C LEU A 34 -11.12 -5.33 2.79
N GLY A 35 -11.62 -4.36 2.00
CA GLY A 35 -12.22 -3.15 2.54
C GLY A 35 -13.46 -3.43 3.39
N LEU A 36 -14.31 -4.38 2.98
CA LEU A 36 -15.52 -4.78 3.72
C LEU A 36 -15.16 -5.34 5.11
N LEU A 37 -14.25 -6.31 5.17
CA LEU A 37 -13.78 -6.90 6.43
C LEU A 37 -13.22 -5.82 7.37
N THR A 38 -12.36 -4.95 6.85
CA THR A 38 -11.77 -3.86 7.61
C THR A 38 -12.84 -2.90 8.15
N ALA A 39 -13.81 -2.51 7.33
CA ALA A 39 -14.89 -1.61 7.73
C ALA A 39 -15.76 -2.23 8.83
N LEU A 40 -16.14 -3.50 8.68
CA LEU A 40 -16.92 -4.21 9.69
C LEU A 40 -16.15 -4.34 11.01
N ARG A 41 -14.86 -4.69 10.98
CA ARG A 41 -14.03 -4.80 12.19
C ARG A 41 -13.84 -3.45 12.87
N PHE A 42 -13.66 -2.38 12.10
CA PHE A 42 -13.57 -1.02 12.64
C PHE A 42 -14.87 -0.63 13.36
N ILE A 43 -16.03 -0.87 12.73
CA ILE A 43 -17.35 -0.58 13.31
C ILE A 43 -17.60 -1.45 14.56
N GLU A 44 -17.19 -2.72 14.55
CA GLU A 44 -17.21 -3.62 15.72
C GLU A 44 -16.39 -3.02 16.87
N TRP A 45 -15.16 -2.59 16.60
CA TRP A 45 -14.28 -1.99 17.60
C TRP A 45 -14.81 -0.66 18.15
N VAL A 46 -15.36 0.22 17.29
CA VAL A 46 -15.91 1.51 17.73
C VAL A 46 -17.12 1.33 18.64
N ASN A 47 -17.95 0.32 18.39
CA ASN A 47 -19.07 0.01 19.27
C ASN A 47 -18.60 -0.44 20.67
N GLU A 48 -17.47 -1.14 20.75
CA GLU A 48 -16.84 -1.54 22.01
C GLU A 48 -16.08 -0.37 22.68
N ASN A 49 -15.60 0.60 21.89
CA ASN A 49 -14.72 1.68 22.31
C ASN A 49 -15.23 3.06 21.81
N PRO A 50 -16.40 3.55 22.28
CA PRO A 50 -17.02 4.76 21.75
C PRO A 50 -16.22 6.05 22.00
N TYR A 51 -15.25 6.03 22.93
CA TYR A 51 -14.33 7.14 23.24
C TYR A 51 -12.88 6.83 22.87
N GLY A 52 -12.67 5.79 22.04
CA GLY A 52 -11.35 5.28 21.73
C GLY A 52 -10.52 6.22 20.85
N VAL A 53 -9.20 6.01 20.90
CA VAL A 53 -8.24 6.70 20.04
C VAL A 53 -8.02 5.90 18.77
N ILE A 54 -8.24 6.51 17.61
CA ILE A 54 -8.12 5.88 16.29
C ILE A 54 -7.03 6.56 15.47
N SER A 55 -6.37 5.78 14.61
CA SER A 55 -5.41 6.29 13.64
C SER A 55 -5.58 5.51 12.33
N LEU A 56 -5.92 6.24 11.26
CA LEU A 56 -6.33 5.68 9.98
C LEU A 56 -5.39 6.15 8.85
N PRO A 57 -5.14 5.34 7.81
CA PRO A 57 -4.14 5.64 6.80
C PRO A 57 -4.68 6.57 5.71
N THR A 58 -3.80 7.08 4.86
CA THR A 58 -4.13 7.95 3.73
C THR A 58 -3.83 7.25 2.39
N GLY A 59 -4.12 7.94 1.28
CA GLY A 59 -3.83 7.47 -0.08
C GLY A 59 -4.90 6.55 -0.68
N LYS A 60 -4.51 5.81 -1.73
CA LYS A 60 -5.42 4.91 -2.48
C LYS A 60 -5.79 3.65 -1.70
N THR A 61 -4.90 3.24 -0.81
CA THR A 61 -4.98 2.01 -0.02
C THR A 61 -6.26 1.94 0.84
N PRO A 62 -6.66 2.96 1.62
CA PRO A 62 -7.90 2.93 2.42
C PRO A 62 -9.21 3.11 1.65
N GLU A 63 -9.22 3.40 0.34
CA GLU A 63 -10.44 3.79 -0.38
C GLU A 63 -11.58 2.75 -0.25
N SER A 64 -11.25 1.46 -0.37
CA SER A 64 -12.27 0.41 -0.24
C SER A 64 -12.83 0.32 1.18
N PHE A 65 -11.98 0.53 2.20
CA PHE A 65 -12.42 0.62 3.59
C PHE A 65 -13.36 1.80 3.81
N ILE A 66 -12.99 3.00 3.31
CA ILE A 66 -13.80 4.22 3.42
C ILE A 66 -15.16 4.01 2.75
N PHE A 67 -15.17 3.47 1.54
CA PHE A 67 -16.40 3.16 0.80
C PHE A 67 -17.34 2.26 1.61
N TRP A 68 -16.83 1.12 2.11
CA TRP A 68 -17.65 0.16 2.85
C TRP A 68 -18.11 0.71 4.20
N ALA A 69 -17.26 1.43 4.93
CA ALA A 69 -17.64 2.07 6.17
C ALA A 69 -18.81 3.05 5.95
N LYS A 70 -18.72 3.92 4.93
CA LYS A 70 -19.81 4.83 4.56
C LYS A 70 -21.08 4.07 4.21
N LYS A 71 -20.97 3.06 3.35
CA LYS A 71 -22.12 2.26 2.90
C LYS A 71 -22.84 1.59 4.07
N ILE A 72 -22.08 0.94 4.96
CA ILE A 72 -22.64 0.25 6.15
C ILE A 72 -23.36 1.25 7.06
N LEU A 73 -22.79 2.45 7.26
CA LEU A 73 -23.39 3.48 8.10
C LEU A 73 -24.61 4.15 7.46
N SER A 74 -24.62 4.39 6.15
CA SER A 74 -25.75 4.99 5.45
C SER A 74 -26.93 4.03 5.30
N GLU A 75 -26.66 2.74 5.15
CA GLU A 75 -27.68 1.71 4.97
C GLU A 75 -28.07 1.02 6.30
N TRP A 76 -27.64 1.55 7.46
CA TRP A 76 -27.73 0.87 8.76
C TRP A 76 -29.13 0.32 9.11
N ASP A 77 -30.16 1.15 8.89
CA ASP A 77 -31.56 0.88 9.22
C ASP A 77 -32.35 0.24 8.06
N THR A 78 -31.69 0.01 6.93
CA THR A 78 -32.32 -0.67 5.78
C THR A 78 -32.27 -2.19 5.95
N THR A 79 -33.22 -2.90 5.35
CA THR A 79 -33.22 -4.37 5.33
C THR A 79 -31.94 -4.93 4.71
N GLY A 80 -31.44 -4.29 3.64
CA GLY A 80 -30.21 -4.70 2.96
C GLY A 80 -28.97 -4.52 3.82
N GLY A 81 -28.83 -3.37 4.48
CA GLY A 81 -27.71 -3.09 5.38
C GLY A 81 -27.73 -3.97 6.63
N LYS A 82 -28.90 -4.26 7.22
CA LYS A 82 -29.02 -5.24 8.31
C LYS A 82 -28.55 -6.63 7.87
N LYS A 83 -29.04 -7.12 6.72
CA LYS A 83 -28.64 -8.40 6.15
C LYS A 83 -27.12 -8.47 5.90
N LEU A 84 -26.55 -7.43 5.28
CA LEU A 84 -25.10 -7.32 5.05
C LEU A 84 -24.31 -7.47 6.35
N ARG A 85 -24.72 -6.79 7.43
CA ARG A 85 -24.03 -6.83 8.72
C ARG A 85 -24.14 -8.22 9.37
N GLU A 86 -25.34 -8.80 9.40
CA GLU A 86 -25.59 -10.10 10.03
C GLU A 86 -24.86 -11.24 9.30
N GLU A 87 -24.90 -11.27 7.96
CA GLU A 87 -24.20 -12.28 7.15
C GLU A 87 -22.67 -12.23 7.29
N ASN A 88 -22.12 -11.06 7.67
CA ASN A 88 -20.69 -10.85 7.83
C ASN A 88 -20.27 -10.69 9.31
N GLY A 89 -21.09 -11.18 10.24
CA GLY A 89 -20.73 -11.34 11.66
C GLY A 89 -20.83 -10.08 12.53
N LEU A 90 -21.28 -8.94 12.00
CA LEU A 90 -21.45 -7.70 12.76
C LEU A 90 -22.84 -7.64 13.43
N LEU A 91 -22.94 -8.22 14.62
CA LEU A 91 -24.18 -8.38 15.37
C LEU A 91 -24.41 -7.22 16.35
N ILE A 92 -24.62 -6.02 15.81
CA ILE A 92 -24.84 -4.79 16.60
C ILE A 92 -26.20 -4.21 16.26
N SER A 93 -27.01 -3.89 17.27
CA SER A 93 -28.34 -3.28 17.08
C SER A 93 -28.25 -1.79 16.81
N LYS A 94 -27.51 -1.05 17.64
CA LYS A 94 -27.43 0.41 17.57
C LYS A 94 -26.32 0.88 16.63
N LYS A 95 -26.61 1.85 15.78
CA LYS A 95 -25.61 2.52 14.95
C LYS A 95 -24.54 3.18 15.82
N PRO A 96 -23.25 2.88 15.63
CA PRO A 96 -22.20 3.53 16.41
C PRO A 96 -22.10 5.02 16.06
N ASN A 97 -21.74 5.82 17.06
CA ASN A 97 -21.50 7.25 16.91
C ASN A 97 -20.00 7.49 16.95
N PHE A 98 -19.47 8.14 15.92
CA PHE A 98 -18.04 8.38 15.76
C PHE A 98 -17.59 9.73 16.37
N ASN A 99 -18.52 10.61 16.76
CA ASN A 99 -18.23 11.95 17.28
C ASN A 99 -17.44 11.97 18.60
N ASN A 100 -17.37 10.83 19.29
CA ASN A 100 -16.65 10.70 20.55
C ASN A 100 -15.25 10.09 20.40
N LEU A 101 -14.88 9.64 19.20
CA LEU A 101 -13.55 9.12 18.93
C LEU A 101 -12.52 10.25 18.91
N HIS A 102 -11.32 9.94 19.38
CA HIS A 102 -10.15 10.80 19.24
C HIS A 102 -9.37 10.36 18.01
N PHE A 103 -9.06 11.29 17.10
CA PHE A 103 -8.32 10.97 15.87
C PHE A 103 -6.85 11.34 16.02
N VAL A 104 -5.93 10.47 15.58
CA VAL A 104 -4.50 10.75 15.50
C VAL A 104 -4.03 10.55 14.07
N GLN A 105 -3.58 11.62 13.43
CA GLN A 105 -2.99 11.55 12.08
C GLN A 105 -1.66 10.79 12.12
N ILE A 106 -1.45 9.91 11.13
CA ILE A 106 -0.26 9.05 11.04
C ILE A 106 0.96 9.85 10.57
N ASP A 107 0.82 10.59 9.49
CA ASP A 107 1.92 11.26 8.81
C ASP A 107 1.47 12.46 7.96
N GLU A 108 2.45 13.28 7.57
CA GLU A 108 2.31 14.36 6.60
C GLU A 108 3.64 14.62 5.89
N TYR A 109 3.59 14.91 4.60
CA TYR A 109 4.76 15.38 3.85
C TYR A 109 5.22 16.73 4.38
N TYR A 110 6.52 16.94 4.53
CA TYR A 110 7.06 18.18 5.05
C TYR A 110 8.12 18.80 4.12
N PRO A 111 8.06 20.11 3.85
CA PRO A 111 6.91 20.99 4.07
C PRO A 111 5.83 20.78 3.00
N VAL A 112 4.55 20.86 3.35
CA VAL A 112 3.42 20.89 2.40
C VAL A 112 2.32 21.81 2.93
N GLY A 113 1.65 22.55 2.05
CA GLY A 113 0.51 23.38 2.48
C GLY A 113 -0.72 22.51 2.73
N SER A 114 -1.46 22.79 3.80
CA SER A 114 -2.62 21.99 4.25
C SER A 114 -3.80 21.99 3.28
N GLN A 115 -3.83 22.93 2.34
CA GLN A 115 -4.87 23.04 1.30
C GLN A 115 -4.48 22.35 -0.01
N GLN A 116 -3.26 21.82 -0.12
CA GLN A 116 -2.84 21.10 -1.32
C GLN A 116 -3.55 19.74 -1.38
N HIS A 117 -4.00 19.34 -2.57
CA HIS A 117 -4.75 18.10 -2.77
C HIS A 117 -3.95 16.83 -2.37
N ASN A 118 -2.61 16.91 -2.42
CA ASN A 118 -1.70 15.84 -2.03
C ASN A 118 -1.22 15.92 -0.57
N SER A 119 -1.77 16.84 0.23
CA SER A 119 -1.58 16.87 1.69
C SER A 119 -2.39 15.75 2.34
N PHE A 120 -1.76 15.02 3.26
CA PHE A 120 -2.46 14.01 4.05
C PHE A 120 -3.42 14.63 5.07
N TYR A 121 -3.12 15.83 5.59
CA TYR A 121 -4.05 16.61 6.37
C TYR A 121 -5.34 16.90 5.57
N HIS A 122 -5.21 17.35 4.31
CA HIS A 122 -6.37 17.57 3.43
C HIS A 122 -7.17 16.29 3.22
N PHE A 123 -6.48 15.18 2.94
CA PHE A 123 -7.12 13.86 2.79
C PHE A 123 -7.91 13.46 4.04
N VAL A 124 -7.33 13.63 5.23
CA VAL A 124 -7.95 13.30 6.51
C VAL A 124 -9.17 14.16 6.77
N GLU A 125 -9.09 15.46 6.53
CA GLU A 125 -10.20 16.39 6.71
C GLU A 125 -11.41 15.98 5.85
N LYS A 126 -11.17 15.70 4.56
CA LYS A 126 -12.22 15.29 3.62
C LYS A 126 -12.76 13.89 3.88
N ASN A 127 -11.89 12.90 4.05
CA ASN A 127 -12.29 11.49 4.04
C ASN A 127 -12.68 10.95 5.40
N TYR A 128 -12.17 11.52 6.49
CA TYR A 128 -12.47 11.06 7.83
C TYR A 128 -13.26 12.10 8.62
N ILE A 129 -12.82 13.35 8.70
CA ILE A 129 -13.51 14.34 9.53
C ILE A 129 -14.91 14.64 8.98
N GLU A 130 -15.00 15.13 7.75
CA GLU A 130 -16.27 15.45 7.08
C GLU A 130 -17.11 14.19 6.81
N ASN A 131 -16.49 13.18 6.20
CA ASN A 131 -17.21 12.00 5.69
C ASN A 131 -17.67 11.00 6.76
N PHE A 132 -16.93 10.84 7.85
CA PHE A 132 -17.30 9.94 8.95
C PHE A 132 -17.99 10.67 10.11
N GLY A 133 -18.05 12.01 10.08
CA GLY A 133 -18.64 12.81 11.16
C GLY A 133 -17.83 12.76 12.45
N LEU A 134 -16.49 12.78 12.33
CA LEU A 134 -15.60 12.88 13.49
C LEU A 134 -15.56 14.33 13.99
N ASP A 135 -15.44 14.50 15.30
CA ASP A 135 -15.28 15.81 15.90
C ASP A 135 -13.84 16.32 15.69
N LYS A 136 -13.68 17.36 14.86
CA LYS A 136 -12.38 17.97 14.58
C LYS A 136 -11.67 18.45 15.86
N SER A 137 -12.40 18.87 16.89
CA SER A 137 -11.80 19.32 18.15
C SER A 137 -11.13 18.19 18.94
N LYS A 138 -11.45 16.93 18.62
CA LYS A 138 -10.87 15.72 19.22
C LYS A 138 -9.77 15.08 18.37
N GLY A 139 -9.29 15.79 17.35
CA GLY A 139 -8.22 15.32 16.48
C GLY A 139 -6.85 15.89 16.86
N GLN A 140 -5.82 15.05 16.77
CA GLN A 140 -4.43 15.44 16.66
C GLN A 140 -4.05 15.37 15.18
N PHE A 141 -3.67 16.53 14.63
CA PHE A 141 -3.39 16.69 13.21
C PHE A 141 -1.97 17.20 12.99
N ILE A 142 -1.38 16.79 11.88
CA ILE A 142 -0.09 17.28 11.42
C ILE A 142 -0.36 18.33 10.35
N ASN A 143 -0.71 19.55 10.78
CA ASN A 143 -0.93 20.68 9.88
C ASN A 143 0.33 21.55 9.82
N CYS A 144 1.10 21.42 8.74
CA CYS A 144 2.37 22.14 8.58
C CYS A 144 2.23 23.67 8.61
N ASP A 145 1.11 24.23 8.14
CA ASP A 145 0.89 25.69 8.12
C ASP A 145 0.76 26.27 9.54
N MET A 146 0.40 25.43 10.52
CA MET A 146 0.22 25.82 11.93
C MET A 146 1.46 25.58 12.79
N ILE A 147 2.52 25.00 12.23
CA ILE A 147 3.77 24.76 12.96
C ILE A 147 4.61 26.04 12.87
N ALA A 148 4.58 26.84 13.94
CA ALA A 148 5.44 28.02 14.05
C ALA A 148 6.91 27.59 14.16
N LEU A 149 7.76 28.15 13.30
CA LEU A 149 9.19 27.87 13.28
C LEU A 149 9.98 28.99 13.97
N ALA A 150 11.30 29.05 13.75
CA ALA A 150 12.15 30.08 14.34
C ALA A 150 11.59 31.49 14.06
N GLU A 151 11.58 32.32 15.10
CA GLU A 151 10.99 33.68 15.07
C GLU A 151 9.49 33.71 14.73
N GLY A 152 8.76 32.60 14.89
CA GLY A 152 7.34 32.51 14.57
C GLY A 152 7.02 32.47 13.08
N ARG A 153 8.04 32.22 12.23
CA ARG A 153 7.90 32.25 10.77
C ARG A 153 7.22 31.01 10.21
N HIS A 154 6.62 31.17 9.02
CA HIS A 154 6.05 30.07 8.27
C HIS A 154 7.13 29.24 7.56
N PHE A 155 6.87 27.95 7.30
CA PHE A 155 7.86 27.08 6.65
C PHE A 155 8.29 27.57 5.26
N SER A 156 7.45 28.31 4.55
CA SER A 156 7.79 28.87 3.23
C SER A 156 8.82 29.99 3.31
N GLU A 157 8.94 30.65 4.46
CA GLU A 157 9.95 31.69 4.70
C GLU A 157 11.30 31.08 5.10
N ILE A 158 11.26 29.96 5.85
CA ILE A 158 12.45 29.24 6.31
C ILE A 158 13.04 28.34 5.19
N PHE A 159 12.17 27.64 4.48
CA PHE A 159 12.50 26.67 3.43
C PHE A 159 11.82 27.07 2.11
N PRO A 160 12.22 28.18 1.48
CA PRO A 160 11.54 28.73 0.29
C PRO A 160 11.51 27.78 -0.91
N ASN A 161 12.49 26.86 -1.00
CA ASN A 161 12.56 25.84 -2.06
C ASN A 161 11.93 24.50 -1.64
N GLY A 162 11.32 24.43 -0.45
CA GLY A 162 10.77 23.19 0.13
C GLY A 162 11.81 22.16 0.56
N ILE A 163 13.11 22.48 0.53
CA ILE A 163 14.20 21.58 0.89
C ILE A 163 14.62 21.83 2.33
N VAL A 164 14.63 20.75 3.14
CA VAL A 164 15.05 20.76 4.54
C VAL A 164 16.31 19.91 4.69
N ASP A 165 17.43 20.55 5.04
CA ASP A 165 18.72 19.86 5.26
C ASP A 165 18.82 19.30 6.68
N LEU A 166 18.44 18.03 6.86
CA LEU A 166 18.55 17.35 8.16
C LEU A 166 19.99 17.22 8.69
N ASN A 167 21.03 17.44 7.87
CA ASN A 167 22.40 17.45 8.38
C ASN A 167 22.66 18.61 9.36
N LEU A 168 21.85 19.67 9.31
CA LEU A 168 21.89 20.76 10.28
C LEU A 168 21.58 20.30 11.72
N ARG A 169 21.11 19.07 11.95
CA ARG A 169 21.04 18.49 13.30
C ARG A 169 22.41 18.18 13.89
N PHE A 170 23.42 17.93 13.05
CA PHE A 170 24.69 17.32 13.46
C PHE A 170 25.91 18.19 13.19
N ARG A 171 25.73 19.40 12.65
CA ARG A 171 26.81 20.34 12.35
C ARG A 171 26.40 21.75 12.72
N GLU A 172 27.39 22.62 12.89
CA GLU A 172 27.14 24.04 13.10
C GLU A 172 26.64 24.72 11.81
N ALA A 173 25.75 25.70 11.98
CA ALA A 173 25.32 26.60 10.92
C ALA A 173 26.44 27.58 10.53
N LYS A 174 26.67 27.74 9.24
CA LYS A 174 27.73 28.60 8.68
C LYS A 174 27.25 30.00 8.30
N THR A 175 25.94 30.17 8.17
CA THR A 175 25.32 31.43 7.76
C THR A 175 24.11 31.74 8.64
N SER A 176 23.68 33.01 8.69
CA SER A 176 22.46 33.38 9.42
C SER A 176 21.22 32.65 8.90
N LYS A 177 21.16 32.34 7.60
CA LYS A 177 20.09 31.53 7.01
C LYS A 177 20.12 30.10 7.52
N GLU A 178 21.30 29.46 7.52
CA GLU A 178 21.44 28.11 8.08
C GLU A 178 21.11 28.08 9.57
N LYS A 179 21.46 29.13 10.32
CA LYS A 179 21.14 29.23 11.76
C LYS A 179 19.63 29.23 11.98
N LEU A 180 18.91 30.05 11.22
CA LEU A 180 17.44 30.11 11.27
C LEU A 180 16.79 28.77 10.87
N GLN A 181 17.33 28.10 9.85
CA GLN A 181 16.87 26.76 9.43
C GLN A 181 17.16 25.69 10.49
N GLN A 182 18.33 25.73 11.10
CA GLN A 182 18.75 24.82 12.16
C GLN A 182 17.86 24.96 13.40
N GLU A 183 17.63 26.19 13.87
CA GLU A 183 16.69 26.47 14.98
C GLU A 183 15.29 25.96 14.65
N SER A 184 14.83 26.15 13.41
CA SER A 184 13.52 25.65 12.95
C SER A 184 13.43 24.12 12.93
N ILE A 185 14.53 23.41 12.61
CA ILE A 185 14.57 21.93 12.66
C ILE A 185 14.46 21.45 14.11
N PHE A 186 15.13 22.10 15.06
CA PHE A 186 15.00 21.73 16.48
C PHE A 186 13.60 22.00 17.02
N ILE A 187 12.96 23.10 16.61
CA ILE A 187 11.54 23.37 16.94
C ILE A 187 10.62 22.28 16.36
N LEU A 188 10.89 21.78 15.15
CA LEU A 188 10.13 20.67 14.57
C LEU A 188 10.32 19.37 15.35
N ASP A 189 11.53 19.08 15.83
CA ASP A 189 11.82 17.91 16.65
C ASP A 189 11.11 17.99 18.01
N GLU A 190 11.06 19.17 18.62
CA GLU A 190 10.26 19.44 19.81
C GLU A 190 8.75 19.30 19.52
N TRP A 191 8.26 19.84 18.40
CA TRP A 191 6.87 19.68 17.98
C TRP A 191 6.48 18.21 17.84
N CYS A 192 7.35 17.38 17.25
CA CYS A 192 7.13 15.93 17.13
C CYS A 192 7.06 15.25 18.51
N SER A 193 7.91 15.68 19.45
CA SER A 193 7.91 15.18 20.82
C SER A 193 6.63 15.57 21.57
N ASN A 194 6.15 16.80 21.38
CA ASN A 194 4.89 17.27 21.94
C ASN A 194 3.68 16.55 21.33
N TYR A 195 3.71 16.25 20.03
CA TYR A 195 2.69 15.44 19.36
C TYR A 195 2.65 14.02 19.95
N GLU A 196 3.81 13.37 20.10
CA GLU A 196 3.94 12.06 20.75
C GLU A 196 3.36 12.07 22.16
N GLN A 197 3.67 13.08 22.96
CA GLN A 197 3.17 13.19 24.33
C GLN A 197 1.64 13.30 24.37
N LYS A 198 1.04 14.13 23.50
CA LYS A 198 -0.43 14.24 23.41
C LYS A 198 -1.09 12.91 23.06
N VAL A 199 -0.48 12.11 22.17
CA VAL A 199 -0.98 10.77 21.85
C VAL A 199 -0.92 9.85 23.07
N ARG A 200 0.14 9.92 23.88
CA ARG A 200 0.28 9.14 25.11
C ARG A 200 -0.67 9.59 26.22
N ASP A 201 -0.92 10.89 26.33
CA ASP A 201 -1.87 11.45 27.30
C ASP A 201 -3.31 10.99 27.02
N LEU A 202 -3.62 10.66 25.76
CA LEU A 202 -4.88 10.02 25.37
C LEU A 202 -4.92 8.50 25.67
N GLY A 203 -3.87 7.93 26.27
CA GLY A 203 -3.73 6.50 26.54
C GLY A 203 -3.14 5.69 25.37
N GLY A 204 -2.68 6.35 24.31
CA GLY A 204 -2.18 5.72 23.09
C GLY A 204 -3.27 5.28 22.11
N ILE A 205 -2.85 4.89 20.91
CA ILE A 205 -3.76 4.49 19.83
C ILE A 205 -4.44 3.17 20.21
N GLY A 206 -5.77 3.15 20.24
CA GLY A 206 -6.56 1.94 20.51
C GLY A 206 -6.92 1.15 19.25
N PHE A 207 -7.09 1.83 18.12
CA PHE A 207 -7.29 1.22 16.81
C PHE A 207 -6.36 1.86 15.78
N PHE A 208 -5.46 1.05 15.22
CA PHE A 208 -4.57 1.47 14.15
C PHE A 208 -4.93 0.71 12.87
N LEU A 209 -5.09 1.43 11.77
CA LEU A 209 -5.23 0.85 10.45
C LEU A 209 -4.09 1.34 9.56
N GLY A 210 -3.40 0.42 8.89
CA GLY A 210 -2.30 0.73 8.00
C GLY A 210 -2.22 -0.19 6.79
N GLY A 211 -1.48 0.25 5.78
CA GLY A 211 -0.99 -0.61 4.71
C GLY A 211 0.44 -1.09 5.00
N ILE A 212 0.96 -1.98 4.15
CA ILE A 212 2.38 -2.36 4.15
C ILE A 212 3.09 -1.86 2.88
N GLY A 213 4.20 -1.17 3.09
CA GLY A 213 5.08 -0.63 2.05
C GLY A 213 5.82 -1.69 1.24
N PRO A 214 6.45 -1.30 0.11
CA PRO A 214 7.29 -2.19 -0.70
C PRO A 214 8.55 -2.68 0.03
N ASP A 215 8.97 -2.00 1.09
CA ASP A 215 10.12 -2.34 1.94
C ASP A 215 9.71 -2.88 3.34
N GLY A 216 8.41 -3.13 3.54
CA GLY A 216 7.87 -3.62 4.80
C GLY A 216 7.51 -2.53 5.80
N HIS A 217 7.51 -1.26 5.39
CA HIS A 217 7.12 -0.15 6.26
C HIS A 217 5.64 -0.16 6.63
N ILE A 218 5.34 0.43 7.79
CA ILE A 218 3.99 0.88 8.20
C ILE A 218 4.11 2.36 8.57
N ALA A 219 3.13 3.19 8.17
CA ALA A 219 3.33 4.64 8.08
C ALA A 219 4.58 4.96 7.23
N PHE A 220 5.41 5.94 7.60
CA PHE A 220 6.73 6.15 6.99
C PHE A 220 7.88 5.59 7.83
N ASN A 221 7.63 4.52 8.60
CA ASN A 221 8.68 3.79 9.29
C ASN A 221 9.36 2.81 8.33
N THR A 222 10.23 3.33 7.47
CA THR A 222 10.96 2.58 6.43
C THR A 222 11.91 1.53 7.00
N ARG A 223 12.35 0.60 6.16
CA ARG A 223 13.38 -0.40 6.51
C ARG A 223 14.57 0.26 7.21
N GLY A 224 14.93 -0.29 8.37
CA GLY A 224 15.96 0.24 9.28
C GLY A 224 15.40 1.08 10.42
N SER A 225 14.11 1.42 10.41
CA SER A 225 13.46 2.14 11.52
C SER A 225 13.45 1.31 12.80
N ASP A 226 13.82 1.95 13.91
CA ASP A 226 13.82 1.33 15.23
C ASP A 226 12.39 1.03 15.70
N HIS A 227 12.16 -0.13 16.33
CA HIS A 227 10.86 -0.51 16.90
C HIS A 227 10.43 0.39 18.06
N HIS A 228 11.40 1.05 18.71
CA HIS A 228 11.20 2.05 19.76
C HIS A 228 11.10 3.49 19.21
N SER A 229 11.12 3.67 17.88
CA SER A 229 10.98 4.99 17.28
C SER A 229 9.67 5.66 17.68
N THR A 230 9.75 6.98 17.92
CA THR A 230 8.61 7.86 18.20
C THR A 230 8.29 8.74 16.99
N THR A 231 7.28 9.59 17.14
CA THR A 231 6.95 10.64 16.17
C THR A 231 8.19 11.48 15.83
N ARG A 232 8.49 11.67 14.54
CA ARG A 232 9.71 12.36 14.08
C ARG A 232 9.61 12.92 12.66
N LEU A 233 10.45 13.90 12.35
CA LEU A 233 10.76 14.34 10.99
C LEU A 233 11.91 13.52 10.40
N THR A 234 11.64 12.80 9.30
CA THR A 234 12.59 11.86 8.69
C THR A 234 12.56 11.87 7.16
N ARG A 235 13.55 11.21 6.54
CA ARG A 235 13.59 10.91 5.11
C ARG A 235 12.93 9.55 4.83
N ALA A 236 12.24 9.45 3.71
CA ALA A 236 11.90 8.16 3.10
C ALA A 236 13.13 7.53 2.42
N ASN A 237 13.17 6.21 2.29
CA ASN A 237 14.12 5.51 1.42
C ASN A 237 13.70 5.59 -0.05
N TYR A 238 14.59 5.17 -0.94
CA TYR A 238 14.37 5.25 -2.38
C TYR A 238 13.11 4.50 -2.83
N GLU A 239 12.86 3.30 -2.30
CA GLU A 239 11.69 2.49 -2.66
C GLU A 239 10.38 3.20 -2.30
N THR A 240 10.33 3.85 -1.14
CA THR A 240 9.15 4.62 -0.71
C THR A 240 9.01 5.91 -1.50
N GLN A 241 10.12 6.59 -1.84
CA GLN A 241 10.11 7.76 -2.72
C GLN A 241 9.62 7.41 -4.13
N ALA A 242 10.07 6.28 -4.68
CA ALA A 242 9.63 5.80 -5.98
C ALA A 242 8.13 5.47 -5.98
N ALA A 243 7.62 4.87 -4.91
CA ALA A 243 6.19 4.60 -4.75
C ALA A 243 5.35 5.89 -4.60
N ALA A 244 5.87 6.88 -3.86
CA ALA A 244 5.21 8.18 -3.64
C ALA A 244 5.34 9.15 -4.82
N ALA A 245 6.23 8.88 -5.79
CA ALA A 245 6.51 9.76 -6.91
C ALA A 245 5.25 10.08 -7.74
N GLY A 246 4.36 9.10 -7.93
CA GLY A 246 3.09 9.34 -8.62
C GLY A 246 2.22 10.40 -7.93
N ASP A 247 2.11 10.31 -6.61
CA ASP A 247 1.27 11.20 -5.80
C ASP A 247 1.91 12.60 -5.57
N LEU A 248 3.23 12.68 -5.65
CA LEU A 248 4.00 13.92 -5.42
C LEU A 248 4.38 14.68 -6.70
N GLY A 249 3.98 14.20 -7.88
CA GLY A 249 4.29 14.86 -9.16
C GLY A 249 5.70 14.56 -9.70
N GLY A 250 6.27 13.41 -9.32
CA GLY A 250 7.51 12.86 -9.88
C GLY A 250 8.61 12.63 -8.84
N ILE A 251 9.60 11.82 -9.24
CA ILE A 251 10.73 11.44 -8.36
C ILE A 251 11.59 12.63 -7.96
N GLU A 252 11.70 13.65 -8.82
CA GLU A 252 12.46 14.88 -8.54
C GLU A 252 11.90 15.67 -7.36
N ILE A 253 10.58 15.60 -7.15
CA ILE A 253 9.91 16.20 -6.01
C ILE A 253 9.97 15.26 -4.82
N SER A 254 9.64 13.97 -5.03
CA SER A 254 9.57 12.99 -3.94
C SER A 254 10.90 12.79 -3.22
N LYS A 255 12.04 12.81 -3.93
CA LYS A 255 13.36 12.58 -3.32
C LYS A 255 13.78 13.68 -2.32
N ASN A 256 13.20 14.86 -2.47
CA ASN A 256 13.53 16.04 -1.67
C ASN A 256 12.50 16.30 -0.54
N ARG A 257 11.38 15.58 -0.53
CA ARG A 257 10.32 15.76 0.46
C ARG A 257 10.62 14.94 1.71
N LEU A 258 10.61 15.60 2.87
CA LEU A 258 10.66 14.92 4.15
C LEU A 258 9.26 14.49 4.59
N ILE A 259 9.18 13.74 5.68
CA ILE A 259 7.92 13.28 6.25
C ILE A 259 7.97 13.45 7.77
N ILE A 260 6.91 14.02 8.33
CA ILE A 260 6.60 13.89 9.75
C ILE A 260 5.74 12.64 9.89
N THR A 261 6.15 11.67 10.70
CA THR A 261 5.43 10.39 10.87
C THR A 261 5.45 9.92 12.31
N ILE A 262 4.37 9.30 12.77
CA ILE A 262 4.34 8.58 14.04
C ILE A 262 5.30 7.39 14.00
N GLY A 263 5.87 7.05 15.15
CA GLY A 263 6.83 5.97 15.25
C GLY A 263 6.20 4.59 15.47
N LEU A 264 7.01 3.54 15.33
CA LEU A 264 6.57 2.17 15.62
C LEU A 264 6.19 2.01 17.11
N GLN A 265 6.90 2.69 18.01
CA GLN A 265 6.54 2.69 19.43
C GLN A 265 5.25 3.46 19.69
N THR A 266 4.98 4.53 18.92
CA THR A 266 3.73 5.29 19.03
C THR A 266 2.52 4.40 18.70
N ILE A 267 2.60 3.65 17.60
CA ILE A 267 1.55 2.71 17.15
C ILE A 267 1.30 1.62 18.19
N THR A 268 2.36 1.18 18.86
CA THR A 268 2.35 0.01 19.73
C THR A 268 2.45 0.34 21.22
N PHE A 269 2.27 1.62 21.57
CA PHE A 269 2.37 2.12 22.94
C PHE A 269 1.28 1.51 23.82
N ASN A 270 0.06 1.44 23.30
CA ASN A 270 -1.04 0.74 23.96
C ASN A 270 -0.95 -0.77 23.64
N PRO A 271 -0.67 -1.64 24.63
CA PRO A 271 -0.52 -3.08 24.39
C PRO A 271 -1.82 -3.77 23.94
N GLU A 272 -2.98 -3.17 24.22
CA GLU A 272 -4.29 -3.67 23.82
C GLU A 272 -4.75 -3.12 22.46
N ALA A 273 -3.92 -2.30 21.79
CA ALA A 273 -4.24 -1.73 20.49
C ALA A 273 -4.62 -2.81 19.47
N THR A 274 -5.77 -2.61 18.81
CA THR A 274 -6.16 -3.38 17.63
C THR A 274 -5.47 -2.76 16.43
N ALA A 275 -4.35 -3.36 16.00
CA ALA A 275 -3.57 -2.90 14.85
C ALA A 275 -3.83 -3.79 13.63
N ILE A 276 -4.47 -3.24 12.60
CA ILE A 276 -4.81 -3.96 11.39
C ILE A 276 -3.92 -3.46 10.26
N ILE A 277 -3.17 -4.38 9.65
CA ILE A 277 -2.47 -4.13 8.39
C ILE A 277 -3.23 -4.82 7.28
N PHE A 278 -3.56 -4.07 6.23
CA PHE A 278 -4.15 -4.68 5.05
C PHE A 278 -3.20 -4.62 3.85
N ALA A 279 -3.12 -5.73 3.12
CA ALA A 279 -2.22 -5.86 1.97
C ALA A 279 -2.91 -6.59 0.81
N ALA A 280 -2.80 -6.01 -0.39
CA ALA A 280 -3.39 -6.58 -1.59
C ALA A 280 -2.36 -6.69 -2.70
N GLY A 281 -2.38 -7.82 -3.40
CA GLY A 281 -1.56 -8.06 -4.58
C GLY A 281 -0.24 -8.78 -4.27
N GLU A 282 0.26 -9.49 -5.28
CA GLU A 282 1.47 -10.32 -5.19
C GLU A 282 2.73 -9.51 -4.87
N GLY A 283 2.81 -8.26 -5.33
CA GLY A 283 3.93 -7.36 -5.00
C GLY A 283 4.11 -7.08 -3.50
N LYS A 284 3.13 -7.43 -2.66
CA LYS A 284 3.23 -7.32 -1.19
C LYS A 284 3.61 -8.63 -0.50
N ALA A 285 3.58 -9.76 -1.21
CA ALA A 285 3.77 -11.08 -0.63
C ALA A 285 5.11 -11.27 0.10
N PRO A 286 6.27 -10.79 -0.40
CA PRO A 286 7.53 -10.92 0.33
C PRO A 286 7.50 -10.19 1.67
N MET A 287 6.96 -8.98 1.69
CA MET A 287 6.91 -8.15 2.91
C MET A 287 5.92 -8.71 3.93
N VAL A 288 4.79 -9.25 3.47
CA VAL A 288 3.83 -9.95 4.33
C VAL A 288 4.46 -11.21 4.93
N ALA A 289 5.10 -12.05 4.12
CA ALA A 289 5.77 -13.25 4.63
C ALA A 289 6.83 -12.91 5.68
N ASN A 290 7.69 -11.93 5.41
CA ASN A 290 8.70 -11.48 6.37
C ASN A 290 8.09 -10.92 7.66
N ALA A 291 7.03 -10.13 7.58
CA ALA A 291 6.40 -9.56 8.76
C ALA A 291 5.72 -10.61 9.65
N LEU A 292 5.18 -11.67 9.04
CA LEU A 292 4.40 -12.70 9.72
C LEU A 292 5.22 -13.90 10.19
N GLU A 293 6.23 -14.33 9.44
CA GLU A 293 6.92 -15.61 9.65
C GLU A 293 8.36 -15.45 10.18
N GLU A 294 9.02 -14.32 9.93
CA GLU A 294 10.39 -14.08 10.37
C GLU A 294 10.45 -13.39 11.74
N ALA A 295 11.57 -13.56 12.45
CA ALA A 295 11.77 -12.90 13.74
C ALA A 295 11.66 -11.36 13.62
N PRO A 296 11.08 -10.68 14.62
CA PRO A 296 10.97 -9.22 14.60
C PRO A 296 12.32 -8.53 14.38
N SER A 297 12.35 -7.59 13.44
CA SER A 297 13.57 -6.91 13.01
C SER A 297 13.27 -5.52 12.47
N ASN A 298 14.21 -4.58 12.62
CA ASN A 298 14.13 -3.27 11.97
C ASN A 298 14.22 -3.37 10.43
N LEU A 299 14.72 -4.49 9.90
CA LEU A 299 14.67 -4.78 8.46
C LEU A 299 13.25 -5.04 7.95
N ASN A 300 12.34 -5.42 8.85
CA ASN A 300 10.93 -5.67 8.58
C ASN A 300 10.07 -4.83 9.54
N PRO A 301 9.92 -3.51 9.33
CA PRO A 301 9.27 -2.61 10.29
C PRO A 301 7.88 -3.06 10.77
N ALA A 302 7.07 -3.62 9.87
CA ALA A 302 5.75 -4.16 10.20
C ALA A 302 5.76 -5.28 11.27
N SER A 303 6.89 -5.99 11.44
CA SER A 303 7.06 -7.01 12.48
C SER A 303 7.02 -6.43 13.91
N ALA A 304 7.15 -5.10 14.08
CA ALA A 304 7.00 -4.44 15.37
C ALA A 304 5.61 -4.65 16.00
N LEU A 305 4.60 -4.97 15.18
CA LEU A 305 3.25 -5.26 15.64
C LEU A 305 3.11 -6.63 16.34
N ALA A 306 4.13 -7.51 16.26
CA ALA A 306 4.10 -8.83 16.88
C ALA A 306 3.90 -8.80 18.41
N LYS A 307 4.24 -7.68 19.06
CA LYS A 307 4.01 -7.49 20.51
C LYS A 307 2.57 -7.16 20.88
N LEU A 308 1.72 -6.80 19.91
CA LEU A 308 0.32 -6.46 20.15
C LEU A 308 -0.56 -7.69 20.10
N LYS A 309 -1.35 -7.89 21.16
CA LYS A 309 -2.27 -9.03 21.25
C LYS A 309 -3.40 -9.01 20.20
N ASN A 310 -3.74 -7.81 19.73
CA ASN A 310 -4.84 -7.62 18.79
C ASN A 310 -4.35 -7.20 17.40
N ALA A 311 -3.07 -7.41 17.08
CA ALA A 311 -2.55 -7.17 15.73
C ALA A 311 -3.04 -8.22 14.72
N ARG A 312 -3.46 -7.78 13.54
CA ARG A 312 -3.98 -8.65 12.46
C ARG A 312 -3.48 -8.20 11.10
N PHE A 313 -3.25 -9.17 10.23
CA PHE A 313 -3.05 -8.92 8.80
C PHE A 313 -4.28 -9.38 8.01
N TYR A 314 -4.91 -8.46 7.28
CA TYR A 314 -5.94 -8.79 6.30
C TYR A 314 -5.32 -8.75 4.92
N ILE A 315 -5.31 -9.88 4.21
CA ILE A 315 -4.50 -10.02 3.01
C ILE A 315 -5.30 -10.67 1.89
N THR A 316 -5.01 -10.31 0.63
CA THR A 316 -5.56 -11.05 -0.51
C THR A 316 -4.75 -12.32 -0.79
N HIS A 317 -5.29 -13.24 -1.59
CA HIS A 317 -4.56 -14.41 -2.08
C HIS A 317 -3.19 -14.06 -2.69
N GLY A 318 -3.11 -12.96 -3.44
CA GLY A 318 -1.84 -12.48 -4.00
C GLY A 318 -0.83 -12.12 -2.90
N ALA A 319 -1.24 -11.35 -1.90
CA ALA A 319 -0.37 -10.97 -0.79
C ALA A 319 -0.02 -12.17 0.14
N ALA A 320 -0.80 -13.24 0.10
CA ALA A 320 -0.53 -14.48 0.84
C ALA A 320 0.38 -15.45 0.09
N SER A 321 0.71 -15.20 -1.18
CA SER A 321 1.29 -16.20 -2.10
C SER A 321 2.65 -16.76 -1.66
N MET A 322 3.34 -16.06 -0.78
CA MET A 322 4.64 -16.45 -0.25
C MET A 322 4.61 -17.07 1.15
N LEU A 323 3.46 -17.07 1.84
CA LEU A 323 3.33 -17.68 3.16
C LEU A 323 3.44 -19.20 3.07
N LYS A 324 4.12 -19.81 4.05
CA LYS A 324 4.36 -21.27 4.11
C LYS A 324 3.05 -22.06 4.12
N ASP A 325 2.10 -21.67 4.96
CA ASP A 325 0.78 -22.33 5.02
C ASP A 325 -0.02 -22.16 3.71
N TYR A 326 0.12 -21.01 3.04
CA TYR A 326 -0.56 -20.77 1.77
C TYR A 326 0.03 -21.65 0.66
N LYS A 327 1.37 -21.72 0.57
CA LYS A 327 2.07 -22.60 -0.37
C LYS A 327 1.75 -24.06 -0.08
N TYR A 328 1.79 -24.47 1.18
CA TYR A 328 1.44 -25.83 1.58
C TYR A 328 0.02 -26.19 1.17
N HIS A 329 -0.99 -25.36 1.51
CA HIS A 329 -2.36 -25.60 1.09
C HIS A 329 -2.49 -25.65 -0.45
N TYR A 330 -1.81 -24.75 -1.17
CA TYR A 330 -1.78 -24.77 -2.62
C TYR A 330 -1.29 -26.13 -3.14
N PHE A 331 -0.14 -26.65 -2.68
CA PHE A 331 0.39 -27.91 -3.17
C PHE A 331 -0.34 -29.14 -2.65
N ALA A 332 -0.58 -29.23 -1.34
CA ALA A 332 -1.09 -30.43 -0.69
C ALA A 332 -2.62 -30.58 -0.72
N SER A 333 -3.38 -29.47 -0.73
CA SER A 333 -4.84 -29.50 -0.51
C SER A 333 -5.68 -29.19 -1.76
N THR A 334 -5.05 -28.88 -2.89
CA THR A 334 -5.75 -28.63 -4.17
C THR A 334 -5.34 -29.65 -5.23
N PRO A 335 -6.21 -29.99 -6.21
CA PRO A 335 -5.89 -30.94 -7.26
C PRO A 335 -4.61 -30.58 -8.03
N TRP A 336 -3.80 -31.59 -8.35
CA TRP A 336 -2.62 -31.42 -9.20
C TRP A 336 -3.01 -31.17 -10.66
N ASN A 337 -2.26 -30.26 -11.29
CA ASN A 337 -2.33 -29.97 -12.72
C ASN A 337 -0.94 -29.58 -13.21
N GLN A 338 -0.76 -29.47 -14.54
CA GLN A 338 0.53 -29.14 -15.13
C GLN A 338 1.11 -27.81 -14.58
N GLN A 339 0.27 -26.80 -14.31
CA GLN A 339 0.73 -25.52 -13.78
C GLN A 339 1.35 -25.66 -12.38
N LYS A 340 0.79 -26.52 -11.52
CA LYS A 340 1.37 -26.82 -10.20
C LYS A 340 2.69 -27.55 -10.33
N THR A 341 2.79 -28.51 -11.25
CA THR A 341 4.03 -29.23 -11.55
C THR A 341 5.11 -28.27 -12.04
N ASP A 342 4.78 -27.38 -12.99
CA ASP A 342 5.70 -26.37 -13.49
C ASP A 342 6.22 -25.49 -12.35
N ARG A 343 5.31 -24.97 -11.52
CA ARG A 343 5.66 -24.11 -10.38
C ARG A 343 6.55 -24.83 -9.38
N ALA A 344 6.20 -26.03 -8.94
CA ALA A 344 7.00 -26.79 -7.98
C ALA A 344 8.43 -27.03 -8.48
N VAL A 345 8.58 -27.43 -9.74
CA VAL A 345 9.90 -27.70 -10.34
C VAL A 345 10.71 -26.41 -10.54
N MET A 346 10.07 -25.31 -10.96
CA MET A 346 10.74 -24.00 -11.08
C MET A 346 11.20 -23.46 -9.72
N ASP A 347 10.32 -23.52 -8.71
CA ASP A 347 10.64 -23.11 -7.34
C ASP A 347 11.81 -23.95 -6.80
N LEU A 348 11.86 -25.25 -7.12
CA LEU A 348 13.00 -26.11 -6.77
C LEU A 348 14.29 -25.69 -7.49
N CYS A 349 14.25 -25.46 -8.80
CA CYS A 349 15.42 -25.00 -9.58
C CYS A 349 16.08 -23.76 -8.94
N GLU A 350 15.27 -22.77 -8.56
CA GLU A 350 15.73 -21.56 -7.87
C GLU A 350 16.32 -21.90 -6.49
N LYS A 351 15.59 -22.69 -5.69
CA LYS A 351 15.97 -23.07 -4.32
C LYS A 351 17.33 -23.77 -4.23
N ILE A 352 17.65 -24.66 -5.18
CA ILE A 352 18.93 -25.39 -5.19
C ILE A 352 19.94 -24.85 -6.21
N ASN A 353 19.61 -23.73 -6.87
CA ASN A 353 20.42 -23.09 -7.91
C ASN A 353 20.90 -24.08 -8.99
N LYS A 354 19.96 -24.85 -9.55
CA LYS A 354 20.24 -25.79 -10.66
C LYS A 354 19.34 -25.49 -11.85
N PHE A 355 19.90 -25.57 -13.05
CA PHE A 355 19.10 -25.55 -14.28
C PHE A 355 18.21 -26.80 -14.35
N GLY A 356 17.01 -26.64 -14.93
CA GLY A 356 16.03 -27.73 -15.03
C GLY A 356 16.62 -28.99 -15.67
N GLU A 357 17.41 -28.85 -16.74
CA GLU A 357 18.07 -29.98 -17.42
C GLU A 357 19.04 -30.78 -16.52
N HIS A 358 19.47 -30.22 -15.40
CA HIS A 358 20.37 -30.85 -14.43
C HIS A 358 19.65 -31.36 -13.17
N LEU A 359 18.32 -31.21 -13.08
CA LEU A 359 17.55 -31.77 -11.97
C LEU A 359 17.48 -33.30 -12.07
N THR A 360 17.73 -33.95 -10.94
CA THR A 360 17.59 -35.41 -10.80
C THR A 360 16.24 -35.78 -10.17
N ILE A 361 15.83 -37.04 -10.35
CA ILE A 361 14.65 -37.59 -9.65
C ILE A 361 14.83 -37.49 -8.13
N ASP A 362 16.06 -37.63 -7.64
CA ASP A 362 16.36 -37.55 -6.20
C ASP A 362 16.23 -36.12 -5.68
N ASP A 363 16.58 -35.11 -6.48
CA ASP A 363 16.31 -33.71 -6.13
C ASP A 363 14.80 -33.48 -5.93
N LEU A 364 13.98 -33.99 -6.85
CA LEU A 364 12.52 -33.88 -6.78
C LEU A 364 11.92 -34.61 -5.57
N LYS A 365 12.42 -35.82 -5.26
CA LYS A 365 11.95 -36.60 -4.11
C LYS A 365 12.35 -35.99 -2.76
N LYS A 366 13.47 -35.26 -2.71
CA LYS A 366 13.95 -34.58 -1.49
C LYS A 366 13.21 -33.27 -1.22
N ASP A 367 12.63 -32.65 -2.25
CA ASP A 367 11.87 -31.42 -2.08
C ASP A 367 10.46 -31.69 -1.54
N GLU A 368 10.03 -30.81 -0.62
CA GLU A 368 8.74 -30.91 0.06
C GLU A 368 7.56 -30.93 -0.93
N TYR A 369 7.57 -30.07 -1.95
CA TYR A 369 6.44 -29.93 -2.86
C TYR A 369 6.58 -30.79 -4.11
N CYS A 370 7.79 -30.95 -4.64
CA CYS A 370 7.99 -31.85 -5.79
C CYS A 370 7.70 -33.31 -5.43
N SER A 371 7.98 -33.74 -4.19
CA SER A 371 7.66 -35.11 -3.74
C SER A 371 6.15 -35.41 -3.72
N MET A 372 5.30 -34.38 -3.74
CA MET A 372 3.84 -34.50 -3.79
C MET A 372 3.28 -34.59 -5.22
N ILE A 373 4.10 -34.44 -6.27
CA ILE A 373 3.67 -34.54 -7.67
C ILE A 373 3.20 -35.98 -7.95
N PRO A 374 1.99 -36.18 -8.51
CA PRO A 374 1.50 -37.52 -8.84
C PRO A 374 2.31 -38.13 -9.98
N ASN A 375 2.61 -39.43 -9.86
CA ASN A 375 3.37 -40.20 -10.86
C ASN A 375 4.75 -39.60 -11.18
N LEU A 376 5.45 -39.09 -10.16
CA LEU A 376 6.80 -38.52 -10.29
C LEU A 376 7.79 -39.50 -10.93
N ASP A 377 8.34 -39.12 -12.08
CA ASP A 377 9.21 -39.96 -12.92
C ASP A 377 10.31 -39.16 -13.62
N HIS A 378 11.16 -39.85 -14.39
CA HIS A 378 12.27 -39.22 -15.14
C HIS A 378 11.80 -38.27 -16.27
N HIS A 379 10.52 -38.32 -16.66
CA HIS A 379 9.94 -37.45 -17.68
C HIS A 379 9.37 -36.15 -17.08
N THR A 380 9.17 -36.08 -15.77
CA THR A 380 8.53 -34.95 -15.09
C THR A 380 9.21 -33.61 -15.40
N VAL A 381 10.55 -33.55 -15.30
CA VAL A 381 11.33 -32.35 -15.62
C VAL A 381 11.19 -31.99 -17.10
N GLN A 382 11.28 -32.98 -17.99
CA GLN A 382 11.15 -32.75 -19.42
C GLN A 382 9.75 -32.24 -19.78
N ASN A 383 8.70 -32.72 -19.10
CA ASN A 383 7.33 -32.24 -19.27
C ASN A 383 7.19 -30.77 -18.87
N VAL A 384 7.83 -30.35 -17.77
CA VAL A 384 7.88 -28.93 -17.36
C VAL A 384 8.61 -28.10 -18.41
N ILE A 385 9.79 -28.54 -18.88
CA ILE A 385 10.54 -27.85 -19.95
C ILE A 385 9.67 -27.71 -21.20
N ASN A 386 8.98 -28.77 -21.61
CA ASN A 386 8.10 -28.77 -22.77
C ASN A 386 6.90 -27.83 -22.56
N SER A 387 6.30 -27.81 -21.37
CA SER A 387 5.19 -26.90 -21.03
C SER A 387 5.62 -25.44 -21.12
N VAL A 388 6.82 -25.11 -20.62
CA VAL A 388 7.40 -23.76 -20.73
C VAL A 388 7.66 -23.38 -22.18
N LYS A 389 8.27 -24.28 -22.97
CA LYS A 389 8.49 -24.06 -24.40
C LYS A 389 7.16 -23.80 -25.13
N GLN A 390 6.14 -24.62 -24.89
CA GLN A 390 4.81 -24.42 -25.47
C GLN A 390 4.17 -23.08 -25.06
N LYS A 391 4.34 -22.64 -23.81
CA LYS A 391 3.87 -21.32 -23.36
C LYS A 391 4.58 -20.19 -24.10
N ILE A 392 5.90 -20.30 -24.28
CA ILE A 392 6.70 -19.34 -25.04
C ILE A 392 6.24 -19.33 -26.51
N GLU A 393 6.15 -20.50 -27.15
CA GLU A 393 5.70 -20.64 -28.55
C GLU A 393 4.29 -20.08 -28.76
N ARG A 394 3.35 -20.39 -27.87
CA ARG A 394 2.00 -19.79 -27.91
C ARG A 394 2.07 -18.29 -27.72
N GLY A 395 2.90 -17.82 -26.79
CA GLY A 395 3.14 -16.42 -26.50
C GLY A 395 3.82 -15.67 -27.64
N THR A 396 4.56 -16.35 -28.53
CA THR A 396 5.25 -15.81 -29.71
C THR A 396 4.51 -16.06 -31.02
N PHE A 397 3.44 -16.86 -31.01
CA PHE A 397 2.64 -17.16 -32.19
C PHE A 397 2.08 -15.89 -32.85
N THR A 398 2.10 -15.87 -34.18
CA THR A 398 1.57 -14.77 -35.00
C THR A 398 0.18 -15.15 -35.48
N PHE A 399 -0.84 -14.45 -34.97
CA PHE A 399 -2.20 -14.62 -35.47
C PHE A 399 -2.39 -13.89 -36.81
N SER A 400 -3.29 -14.41 -37.65
CA SER A 400 -3.75 -13.79 -38.90
C SER A 400 -5.27 -13.73 -38.93
N LYS A 401 -5.84 -12.75 -39.65
CA LYS A 401 -7.29 -12.57 -39.85
C LYS A 401 -8.08 -12.44 -38.55
N GLN A 402 -7.47 -11.92 -37.49
CA GLN A 402 -8.12 -11.75 -36.18
C GLN A 402 -8.68 -10.34 -36.01
N ARG A 403 -9.71 -10.22 -35.15
CA ARG A 403 -10.13 -8.94 -34.57
C ARG A 403 -9.76 -8.96 -33.10
N ILE A 404 -8.95 -8.01 -32.66
CA ILE A 404 -8.38 -7.98 -31.32
C ILE A 404 -8.89 -6.73 -30.62
N LEU A 405 -9.49 -6.90 -29.45
CA LEU A 405 -9.94 -5.80 -28.59
C LEU A 405 -8.97 -5.67 -27.42
N TYR A 406 -8.28 -4.55 -27.34
CA TYR A 406 -7.45 -4.16 -26.20
C TYR A 406 -8.26 -3.26 -25.29
N THR A 407 -8.43 -3.69 -24.04
CA THR A 407 -9.13 -2.91 -23.00
C THR A 407 -8.16 -2.55 -21.89
N GLY A 408 -8.13 -1.29 -21.49
CA GLY A 408 -7.28 -0.81 -20.40
C GLY A 408 -7.98 0.31 -19.61
N PRO A 409 -7.78 0.43 -18.30
CA PRO A 409 -8.28 1.56 -17.54
C PRO A 409 -7.54 2.87 -17.91
N ASN A 410 -6.28 2.79 -18.30
CA ASN A 410 -5.52 3.91 -18.85
C ASN A 410 -4.87 3.51 -20.19
N HIS A 411 -4.59 4.48 -21.05
CA HIS A 411 -3.91 4.28 -22.33
C HIS A 411 -2.47 3.78 -22.12
N ASP A 412 -1.82 4.27 -21.07
CA ASP A 412 -0.47 3.84 -20.69
C ASP A 412 -0.43 2.37 -20.23
N ASP A 413 -1.50 1.81 -19.67
CA ASP A 413 -1.49 0.40 -19.24
C ASP A 413 -1.33 -0.56 -20.42
N ILE A 414 -1.94 -0.22 -21.56
CA ILE A 414 -1.84 -1.00 -22.79
C ILE A 414 -0.42 -0.86 -23.37
N ILE A 415 0.13 0.36 -23.36
CA ILE A 415 1.47 0.61 -23.88
C ILE A 415 2.55 -0.01 -22.98
N LEU A 416 2.53 0.25 -21.68
CA LEU A 416 3.51 -0.25 -20.72
C LEU A 416 3.41 -1.76 -20.52
N GLY A 417 2.19 -2.30 -20.46
CA GLY A 417 1.96 -3.71 -20.15
C GLY A 417 1.98 -4.64 -21.36
N LEU A 418 1.56 -4.17 -22.53
CA LEU A 418 1.26 -5.04 -23.68
C LEU A 418 1.96 -4.63 -24.98
N LEU A 419 2.65 -3.49 -25.06
CA LEU A 419 3.24 -3.00 -26.32
C LEU A 419 4.11 -4.05 -27.04
N PRO A 420 5.01 -4.81 -26.39
CA PRO A 420 5.79 -5.82 -27.09
C PRO A 420 4.93 -6.89 -27.78
N HIS A 421 3.81 -7.27 -27.16
CA HIS A 421 2.86 -8.22 -27.73
C HIS A 421 2.05 -7.60 -28.87
N ILE A 422 1.51 -6.39 -28.64
CA ILE A 422 0.71 -5.64 -29.62
C ILE A 422 1.52 -5.38 -30.88
N HIS A 423 2.76 -4.90 -30.73
CA HIS A 423 3.65 -4.57 -31.84
C HIS A 423 3.95 -5.79 -32.72
N ARG A 424 4.04 -7.00 -32.14
CA ARG A 424 4.19 -8.22 -32.94
C ARG A 424 2.91 -8.52 -33.73
N LEU A 425 1.75 -8.39 -33.10
CA LEU A 425 0.46 -8.69 -33.73
C LEU A 425 0.05 -7.67 -34.80
N SER A 426 0.43 -6.40 -34.62
CA SER A 426 0.16 -5.32 -35.56
C SER A 426 0.99 -5.39 -36.84
N ARG A 427 2.10 -6.14 -36.84
CA ARG A 427 2.91 -6.40 -38.05
C ARG A 427 2.23 -7.30 -39.07
N ASN A 428 1.13 -7.95 -38.71
CA ASN A 428 0.33 -8.73 -39.64
C ASN A 428 -0.89 -7.92 -40.07
N GLU A 429 -0.87 -7.45 -41.30
CA GLU A 429 -1.87 -6.58 -41.93
C GLU A 429 -3.27 -7.20 -42.02
N THR A 430 -3.36 -8.53 -41.91
CA THR A 430 -4.65 -9.23 -41.91
C THR A 430 -5.40 -9.10 -40.58
N ASN A 431 -4.73 -8.65 -39.51
CA ASN A 431 -5.36 -8.42 -38.21
C ASN A 431 -5.97 -7.02 -38.11
N ARG A 432 -7.05 -6.90 -37.34
CA ARG A 432 -7.66 -5.62 -37.00
C ARG A 432 -7.65 -5.41 -35.49
N SER A 433 -7.02 -4.34 -35.04
CA SER A 433 -6.90 -3.99 -33.62
C SER A 433 -7.88 -2.87 -33.25
N HIS A 434 -8.58 -3.03 -32.14
CA HIS A 434 -9.47 -2.06 -31.55
C HIS A 434 -8.99 -1.74 -30.14
N PHE A 435 -8.91 -0.47 -29.78
CA PHE A 435 -8.49 -0.02 -28.46
C PHE A 435 -9.67 0.65 -27.76
N ALA A 436 -10.03 0.14 -26.58
CA ALA A 436 -11.09 0.67 -25.75
C ALA A 436 -10.51 1.00 -24.37
N VAL A 437 -10.17 2.27 -24.19
CA VAL A 437 -9.60 2.77 -22.93
C VAL A 437 -10.71 3.41 -22.10
N MET A 438 -10.87 2.98 -20.85
CA MET A 438 -11.84 3.54 -19.92
C MET A 438 -11.11 4.47 -18.94
N THR A 439 -10.79 5.68 -19.38
CA THR A 439 -10.14 6.67 -18.50
C THR A 439 -11.03 7.02 -17.31
N SER A 440 -10.53 6.75 -16.11
CA SER A 440 -10.98 7.41 -14.89
C SER A 440 -10.56 8.88 -14.96
N GLY A 441 -11.51 9.81 -14.80
CA GLY A 441 -11.28 11.26 -14.88
C GLY A 441 -10.35 11.85 -13.80
N ALA A 442 -9.74 11.01 -12.96
CA ALA A 442 -8.77 11.44 -11.95
C ALA A 442 -7.36 11.70 -12.53
N ASP A 443 -7.00 11.04 -13.65
CA ASP A 443 -5.67 11.14 -14.27
C ASP A 443 -5.72 11.84 -15.65
N THR A 444 -6.83 12.49 -15.99
CA THR A 444 -6.97 13.21 -17.26
C THR A 444 -6.21 14.53 -17.25
N VAL A 445 -5.50 14.80 -18.36
CA VAL A 445 -5.08 16.15 -18.74
C VAL A 445 -6.30 17.07 -18.64
N THR A 446 -6.29 17.98 -17.67
CA THR A 446 -7.40 18.93 -17.53
C THR A 446 -7.47 19.83 -18.76
N ASN A 447 -8.67 20.23 -19.16
CA ASN A 447 -8.84 21.22 -20.24
C ASN A 447 -7.97 22.46 -19.99
N LYS A 448 -7.82 22.86 -18.72
CA LYS A 448 -6.97 23.98 -18.32
C LYS A 448 -5.49 23.75 -18.62
N PHE A 449 -4.96 22.55 -18.38
CA PHE A 449 -3.57 22.21 -18.74
C PHE A 449 -3.40 22.26 -20.26
N LEU A 450 -4.30 21.64 -21.02
CA LEU A 450 -4.22 21.64 -22.49
C LEU A 450 -4.26 23.05 -23.06
N ILE A 451 -5.19 23.90 -22.57
CA ILE A 451 -5.28 25.31 -22.96
C ILE A 451 -3.97 26.02 -22.65
N LYS A 452 -3.43 25.86 -21.44
CA LYS A 452 -2.17 26.50 -21.05
C LYS A 452 -0.99 26.04 -21.89
N SER A 453 -0.88 24.74 -22.18
CA SER A 453 0.16 24.22 -23.06
C SER A 453 0.05 24.75 -24.48
N LEU A 454 -1.17 24.94 -25.00
CA LEU A 454 -1.41 25.56 -26.31
C LEU A 454 -1.05 27.05 -26.30
N GLU A 455 -1.41 27.78 -25.23
CA GLU A 455 -1.02 29.19 -25.04
C GLU A 455 0.50 29.35 -24.95
N ASP A 456 1.18 28.52 -24.16
CA ASP A 456 2.64 28.52 -24.04
C ASP A 456 3.30 28.16 -25.38
N THR A 457 2.76 27.17 -26.10
CA THR A 457 3.23 26.79 -27.44
C THR A 457 3.06 27.93 -28.44
N LEU A 458 1.91 28.62 -28.43
CA LEU A 458 1.65 29.78 -29.27
C LEU A 458 2.61 30.93 -28.94
N ASN A 459 2.88 31.18 -27.66
CA ASN A 459 3.84 32.17 -27.21
C ASN A 459 5.26 31.84 -27.70
N PHE A 460 5.67 30.57 -27.63
CA PHE A 460 6.97 30.14 -28.15
C PHE A 460 7.06 30.21 -29.68
N LEU A 461 5.98 29.92 -30.39
CA LEU A 461 5.86 30.14 -31.84
C LEU A 461 6.01 31.63 -32.19
N ASN A 462 5.29 32.51 -31.49
CA ASN A 462 5.32 33.96 -31.71
C ASN A 462 6.68 34.59 -31.34
N ALA A 463 7.44 33.93 -30.45
CA ALA A 463 8.77 34.34 -30.05
C ALA A 463 9.89 33.71 -30.91
N ASP A 464 9.54 33.03 -32.02
CA ASP A 464 10.48 32.31 -32.91
C ASP A 464 11.33 31.24 -32.20
N GLN A 465 10.88 30.75 -31.04
CA GLN A 465 11.55 29.71 -30.24
C GLN A 465 11.16 28.29 -30.68
N ILE A 466 10.05 28.14 -31.40
CA ILE A 466 9.68 26.91 -32.10
C ILE A 466 9.88 27.15 -33.59
N GLN A 467 10.86 26.46 -34.18
CA GLN A 467 11.20 26.58 -35.60
C GLN A 467 10.73 25.34 -36.38
N MET A 468 10.83 25.39 -37.71
CA MET A 468 10.44 24.28 -38.62
C MET A 468 8.93 23.96 -38.64
N VAL A 469 8.07 24.96 -38.43
CA VAL A 469 6.61 24.79 -38.43
C VAL A 469 6.00 24.63 -39.84
N ASN A 470 6.78 24.91 -40.88
CA ASN A 470 6.39 24.80 -42.29
C ASN A 470 7.32 23.83 -43.04
N TYR A 471 7.43 22.60 -42.57
CA TYR A 471 8.08 21.55 -43.37
C TYR A 471 7.10 21.10 -44.47
N PRO A 472 7.49 21.10 -45.75
CA PRO A 472 6.75 20.36 -46.77
C PRO A 472 6.91 18.86 -46.50
N ASP A 473 5.79 18.13 -46.51
CA ASP A 473 5.70 16.66 -46.33
C ASP A 473 6.68 15.89 -47.24
#